data_AF-A0A970FJF2-F1
#
_entry.id   AF-A0A970FJF2-F1
#
_cell.length_a   1.000
_cell.length_b   1.000
_cell.length_c   1.000
_cell.angle_alpha   90.00
_cell.angle_beta   90.00
_cell.angle_gamma   90.00
#
_symmetry.space_group_name_H-M   'P 1'
#
loop_
_entity.id
_entity.type
_entity.pdbx_description
1 polymer ?
#
loop_
_entity_poly.entity_id
_entity_poly.type
_entity_poly.pdbx_seq_one_letter_code
_entity_poly.pdbx_strand_id
1 'polypeptide(L)'
;MEPSCRDHYQILRPIDVITNPQNVITQKRKWGRNNLEQFLLDTARDAILTTLKISVPVLLIGLIVGLIVSIFQATTQIQEQSLHFVPKILAMFIALVLLGSWMMTVMKEFTLRMYDGMLRFIGM
;
A
#
# COMPACT_ATOMS: atom_id res chain seq x y z
N MET A 1 15.72 7.30 19.74
CA MET A 1 17.09 6.85 19.44
C MET A 1 17.19 5.39 19.84
N GLU A 2 17.00 4.49 18.89
CA GLU A 2 17.10 3.05 19.11
C GLU A 2 18.57 2.63 19.17
N PRO A 3 19.02 1.87 20.19
CA PRO A 3 20.35 1.32 20.15
C PRO A 3 20.38 0.24 19.06
N SER A 4 21.18 0.52 18.02
CA SER A 4 21.59 -0.41 16.99
C SER A 4 22.21 -1.65 17.64
N CYS A 5 21.43 -2.72 17.77
CA CYS A 5 21.90 -4.05 18.19
C CYS A 5 22.81 -4.74 17.15
N ARG A 6 23.47 -4.01 16.23
CA ARG A 6 24.39 -4.58 15.24
C ARG A 6 25.85 -4.63 15.73
N ASP A 7 26.20 -3.85 16.75
CA ASP A 7 27.56 -3.80 17.32
C ASP A 7 27.79 -4.83 18.45
N HIS A 8 26.84 -5.73 18.68
CA HIS A 8 26.87 -6.74 19.75
C HIS A 8 26.74 -8.18 19.23
N TYR A 9 27.30 -8.46 18.06
CA TYR A 9 27.50 -9.82 17.54
C TYR A 9 28.98 -10.27 17.58
N GLN A 10 29.85 -9.55 18.29
CA GLN A 10 31.27 -9.86 18.35
C GLN A 10 31.65 -10.87 19.46
N ILE A 11 30.83 -11.15 20.49
CA ILE A 11 31.23 -12.16 21.47
C ILE A 11 30.04 -12.81 22.21
N LEU A 12 29.29 -13.70 21.55
CA LEU A 12 28.74 -14.83 22.30
C LEU A 12 29.94 -15.75 22.62
N ARG A 13 30.57 -15.54 23.77
CA ARG A 13 31.61 -16.48 24.23
C ARG A 13 30.94 -17.81 24.56
N PRO A 14 31.59 -18.95 24.30
CA PRO A 14 31.05 -20.27 24.65
C PRO A 14 30.57 -20.37 26.11
N ILE A 15 31.19 -19.60 27.00
CA ILE A 15 30.86 -19.50 28.43
C ILE A 15 29.41 -19.06 28.72
N ASP A 16 28.81 -18.15 27.95
CA ASP A 16 27.47 -17.62 28.25
C ASP A 16 26.35 -18.63 27.93
N VAL A 17 26.63 -19.58 27.03
CA VAL A 17 25.73 -20.69 26.71
C VAL A 17 25.62 -21.69 27.87
N ILE A 18 26.69 -21.83 28.64
CA ILE A 18 26.80 -22.81 29.73
C ILE A 18 26.32 -22.19 31.04
N THR A 19 26.63 -20.91 31.30
CA THR A 19 26.30 -20.24 32.56
C THR A 19 24.82 -19.86 32.67
N ASN A 20 24.19 -19.49 31.56
CA ASN A 20 22.78 -19.09 31.55
C ASN A 20 22.13 -19.38 30.19
N PRO A 21 21.77 -20.63 29.90
CA PRO A 21 21.24 -21.02 28.58
C PRO A 21 19.93 -20.31 28.19
N GLN A 22 19.18 -19.79 29.16
CA GLN A 22 17.91 -19.10 28.90
C GLN A 22 18.10 -17.69 28.28
N ASN A 23 19.20 -17.01 28.57
CA ASN A 23 19.48 -15.69 28.01
C ASN A 23 19.83 -15.76 26.50
N VAL A 24 20.37 -16.90 26.04
CA VAL A 24 20.80 -17.10 24.65
C VAL A 24 19.60 -17.34 23.73
N ILE A 25 18.65 -18.17 24.18
CA ILE A 25 17.43 -18.49 23.43
C ILE A 25 16.54 -17.24 23.30
N THR A 26 16.49 -16.42 24.35
CA THR A 26 15.73 -15.16 24.37
C THR A 26 16.38 -14.09 23.49
N GLN A 27 17.71 -14.00 23.44
CA GLN A 27 18.43 -13.09 22.53
C GLN A 27 18.28 -13.46 21.06
N LYS A 28 18.50 -14.73 20.67
CA LYS A 28 18.44 -15.17 19.27
C LYS A 28 17.05 -14.98 18.67
N ARG A 29 16.00 -15.21 19.47
CA ARG A 29 14.61 -14.96 19.07
C ARG A 29 14.29 -13.45 18.94
N LYS A 30 14.88 -12.62 19.80
CA LYS A 30 14.67 -11.15 19.76
C LYS A 30 15.32 -10.52 18.53
N TRP A 31 16.48 -11.03 18.11
CA TRP A 31 17.25 -10.56 16.94
C TRP A 31 16.58 -10.87 15.59
N GLY A 32 15.77 -11.94 15.50
CA GLY A 32 14.95 -12.20 14.31
C GLY A 32 13.64 -11.40 14.28
N ARG A 33 13.11 -11.06 15.46
CA ARG A 33 11.82 -10.37 15.62
C ARG A 33 11.89 -8.92 15.14
N ASN A 34 12.84 -8.13 15.61
CA ASN A 34 12.94 -6.69 15.36
C ASN A 34 13.11 -6.33 13.88
N ASN A 35 13.80 -7.14 13.07
CA ASN A 35 13.96 -6.86 11.64
C ASN A 35 12.66 -7.04 10.84
N LEU A 36 11.83 -8.02 11.23
CA LEU A 36 10.53 -8.27 10.58
C LEU A 36 9.53 -7.17 10.92
N GLU A 37 9.50 -6.73 12.18
CA GLU A 37 8.59 -5.66 12.62
C GLU A 37 8.81 -4.38 11.81
N GLN A 38 10.07 -4.01 11.52
CA GLN A 38 10.36 -2.82 10.72
C GLN A 38 9.90 -2.97 9.26
N PHE A 39 10.13 -4.12 8.63
CA PHE A 39 9.64 -4.39 7.27
C PHE A 39 8.11 -4.32 7.16
N LEU A 40 7.40 -4.88 8.15
CA LEU A 40 5.94 -4.87 8.20
C LEU A 40 5.40 -3.44 8.34
N LEU A 41 5.98 -2.64 9.24
CA LEU A 41 5.57 -1.26 9.46
C LEU A 41 5.80 -0.38 8.23
N ASP A 42 6.95 -0.52 7.57
CA ASP A 42 7.28 0.23 6.36
C ASP A 42 6.34 -0.14 5.20
N THR A 43 6.11 -1.44 4.99
CA THR A 43 5.19 -1.93 3.95
C THR A 43 3.77 -1.46 4.20
N ALA A 44 3.30 -1.51 5.47
CA ALA A 44 1.97 -1.05 5.84
C ALA A 44 1.81 0.45 5.59
N ARG A 45 2.82 1.26 5.94
CA ARG A 45 2.82 2.70 5.67
C ARG A 45 2.76 2.99 4.18
N ASP A 46 3.57 2.31 3.37
CA ASP A 46 3.57 2.47 1.93
C ASP A 46 2.26 2.04 1.29
N ALA A 47 1.60 1.00 1.80
CA ALA A 47 0.29 0.57 1.33
C ALA A 47 -0.78 1.65 1.58
N ILE A 48 -0.79 2.25 2.78
CA ILE A 48 -1.71 3.34 3.11
C ILE A 48 -1.43 4.56 2.24
N LEU A 49 -0.16 4.97 2.08
CA LEU A 49 0.22 6.10 1.23
C LEU A 49 -0.13 5.87 -0.23
N THR A 50 0.04 4.65 -0.74
CA THR A 50 -0.31 4.27 -2.11
C THR A 50 -1.83 4.35 -2.30
N THR A 51 -2.61 3.81 -1.36
CA THR A 51 -4.07 3.86 -1.42
C THR A 51 -4.59 5.30 -1.36
N LEU A 52 -4.00 6.13 -0.49
CA LEU A 52 -4.33 7.54 -0.38
C LEU A 52 -3.98 8.31 -1.67
N LYS A 53 -2.80 8.05 -2.25
CA LYS A 53 -2.42 8.62 -3.54
C LYS A 53 -3.44 8.28 -4.62
N ILE A 54 -3.92 7.03 -4.68
CA ILE A 54 -4.90 6.59 -5.67
C ILE A 54 -6.27 7.25 -5.43
N SER A 55 -6.72 7.32 -4.18
CA SER A 55 -8.08 7.78 -3.86
C SER A 55 -8.26 9.28 -4.13
N VAL A 56 -7.27 10.12 -3.86
CA VAL A 56 -7.36 11.58 -4.04
C VAL A 56 -7.80 12.02 -5.45
N PRO A 57 -7.11 11.64 -6.54
CA PRO A 57 -7.51 12.02 -7.90
C PRO A 57 -8.77 11.28 -8.37
N VAL A 58 -8.96 10.03 -7.93
CA VAL A 58 -10.18 9.25 -8.27
C VAL A 58 -11.43 9.91 -7.68
N LEU A 59 -11.37 10.36 -6.43
CA LEU A 59 -12.48 11.09 -5.80
C LEU A 59 -12.72 12.43 -6.49
N LEU A 60 -11.66 13.20 -6.78
CA LEU A 60 -11.80 14.52 -7.41
C LEU A 60 -12.42 14.42 -8.81
N ILE A 61 -11.91 13.50 -9.65
CA ILE A 61 -12.43 13.27 -10.99
C ILE A 61 -13.84 12.68 -10.94
N GLY A 62 -14.10 11.73 -10.04
CA GLY A 62 -15.41 11.14 -9.82
C GLY A 62 -16.46 12.18 -9.40
N LEU A 63 -16.07 13.13 -8.55
CA LEU A 63 -16.93 14.25 -8.15
C LEU A 63 -17.27 15.13 -9.35
N ILE A 64 -16.27 15.56 -10.12
CA ILE A 64 -16.46 16.45 -11.28
C ILE A 64 -17.34 15.78 -12.33
N VAL A 65 -17.02 14.54 -12.71
CA VAL A 65 -17.77 13.79 -13.73
C VAL A 65 -19.19 13.49 -13.24
N GLY A 66 -19.35 13.05 -11.99
CA GLY A 66 -20.66 12.78 -11.40
C GLY A 66 -21.55 14.02 -11.36
N LEU A 67 -20.97 15.18 -11.05
CA LEU A 67 -21.69 16.46 -10.99
C LEU A 67 -22.13 16.92 -12.39
N ILE A 68 -21.25 16.81 -13.39
CA ILE A 68 -21.59 17.10 -14.80
C ILE A 68 -22.74 16.19 -15.25
N VAL A 69 -22.63 14.87 -15.07
CA VAL A 69 -23.66 13.92 -15.51
C VAL A 69 -24.99 14.17 -14.79
N SER A 70 -24.99 14.53 -13.51
CA SER A 70 -26.21 14.86 -12.75
C SER A 70 -26.93 16.09 -13.30
N ILE A 71 -26.18 17.11 -13.75
CA ILE A 71 -26.77 18.33 -14.33
C ILE A 71 -27.31 18.08 -15.73
N PHE A 72 -26.58 17.31 -16.56
CA PHE A 72 -27.03 16.92 -17.90
C PHE A 72 -28.28 16.05 -17.86
N GLN A 73 -28.37 15.14 -16.88
CA GLN A 73 -29.56 14.35 -16.62
C GLN A 73 -30.76 15.24 -16.21
N ALA A 74 -30.54 16.27 -15.39
CA ALA A 74 -31.60 17.17 -14.91
C ALA A 74 -32.07 18.19 -15.97
N THR A 75 -31.17 18.68 -16.81
CA THR A 75 -31.44 19.76 -17.78
C THR A 75 -32.23 19.30 -19.01
N THR A 76 -32.10 18.05 -19.44
CA THR A 76 -32.68 17.59 -20.71
C THR A 76 -34.16 17.22 -20.67
N GLN A 77 -34.80 17.15 -19.49
CA GLN A 77 -36.26 17.00 -19.26
C GLN A 77 -37.05 16.03 -20.18
N ILE A 78 -36.41 15.05 -20.83
CA ILE A 78 -37.08 13.95 -21.55
C ILE A 78 -37.20 12.79 -20.56
N GLN A 79 -38.37 12.60 -19.95
CA GLN A 79 -38.60 11.62 -18.87
C GLN A 79 -38.79 10.17 -19.36
N GLU A 80 -38.17 9.76 -20.47
CA GLU A 80 -38.15 8.36 -20.89
C GLU A 80 -37.14 7.60 -20.01
N GLN A 81 -37.63 6.90 -18.98
CA GLN A 81 -36.80 6.21 -17.96
C GLN A 81 -35.72 5.28 -18.55
N SER A 82 -35.90 4.80 -19.79
CA SER A 82 -34.99 3.86 -20.47
C SER A 82 -33.78 4.54 -21.11
N LEU A 83 -33.90 5.76 -21.63
CA LEU A 83 -32.82 6.41 -22.39
C LEU A 83 -31.75 7.04 -21.48
N HIS A 84 -32.11 7.42 -20.25
CA HIS A 84 -31.15 7.98 -19.26
C HIS A 84 -30.12 6.97 -18.76
N PHE A 85 -30.38 5.67 -18.88
CA PHE A 85 -29.47 4.64 -18.39
C PHE A 85 -28.18 4.55 -19.21
N VAL A 86 -28.26 4.71 -20.53
CA VAL A 86 -27.12 4.50 -21.44
C VAL A 86 -26.07 5.62 -21.34
N PRO A 87 -26.42 6.92 -21.40
CA PRO A 87 -25.45 8.01 -21.30
C PRO A 87 -24.70 7.99 -19.97
N LYS A 88 -25.38 7.61 -18.87
CA LYS A 88 -24.78 7.53 -17.53
C LYS A 88 -23.72 6.43 -17.44
N ILE A 89 -24.01 5.23 -17.97
CA ILE A 89 -23.04 4.13 -17.99
C ILE A 89 -21.84 4.50 -18.88
N LEU A 90 -22.09 5.06 -20.06
CA LEU A 90 -21.02 5.42 -21.00
C LEU A 90 -20.07 6.48 -20.42
N ALA A 91 -20.63 7.52 -19.78
CA ALA A 91 -19.85 8.56 -19.11
C ALA A 91 -18.97 7.98 -17.99
N MET A 92 -19.52 7.07 -17.18
CA MET A 92 -18.76 6.42 -16.11
C MET A 92 -17.68 5.47 -16.66
N PHE A 93 -17.97 4.79 -17.78
CA PHE A 93 -17.01 3.91 -18.44
C PHE A 93 -15.80 4.68 -18.95
N ILE A 94 -16.02 5.82 -19.60
CA ILE A 94 -14.94 6.70 -20.09
C ILE A 94 -14.11 7.21 -18.90
N ALA A 95 -14.77 7.66 -17.83
CA ALA A 95 -14.07 8.12 -16.62
C ALA A 95 -13.19 7.02 -16.02
N LEU A 96 -13.69 5.79 -15.93
CA LEU A 96 -12.92 4.64 -15.42
C LEU A 96 -11.74 4.28 -16.33
N VAL A 97 -11.90 4.31 -17.65
CA VAL A 97 -10.81 4.00 -18.60
C VAL A 97 -9.69 5.03 -18.50
N LEU A 98 -10.03 6.32 -18.38
CA LEU A 98 -9.06 7.39 -18.19
C LEU A 98 -8.30 7.24 -16.87
N LEU A 99 -9.00 6.90 -15.78
CA LEU A 99 -8.40 6.66 -14.46
C LEU A 99 -7.61 5.36 -14.39
N GLY A 100 -7.98 4.34 -15.17
CA GLY A 100 -7.44 2.99 -15.12
C GLY A 100 -5.96 2.91 -15.48
N SER A 101 -5.52 3.63 -16.53
CA SER A 101 -4.11 3.67 -16.94
C SER A 101 -3.19 4.18 -15.84
N TRP A 102 -3.62 5.25 -15.15
CA TRP A 102 -2.85 5.83 -14.07
C TRP A 102 -2.85 4.96 -12.80
N MET A 103 -4.01 4.40 -12.41
CA MET A 103 -4.09 3.44 -11.30
C MET A 103 -3.16 2.25 -11.48
N MET A 104 -3.06 1.74 -12.71
CA MET A 104 -2.18 0.61 -13.02
C MET A 104 -0.70 0.97 -12.84
N THR A 105 -0.31 2.22 -13.13
CA THR A 105 1.07 2.69 -12.89
C THR A 105 1.38 2.71 -11.40
N VAL A 106 0.48 3.27 -10.58
CA VAL A 106 0.67 3.35 -9.13
C VAL A 106 0.69 1.97 -8.45
N MET A 107 -0.16 1.04 -8.89
CA MET A 107 -0.13 -0.33 -8.38
C MET A 107 1.18 -1.05 -8.75
N LYS A 108 1.66 -0.90 -9.99
CA LYS A 108 2.96 -1.47 -10.38
C LYS A 108 4.09 -0.95 -9.51
N GLU A 109 4.15 0.36 -9.27
CA GLU A 109 5.17 0.93 -8.39
C GLU A 109 5.10 0.38 -6.96
N PHE A 110 3.90 0.20 -6.41
CA PHE A 110 3.74 -0.42 -5.09
C PHE A 110 4.23 -1.87 -5.08
N THR A 111 3.84 -2.67 -6.07
CA THR A 111 4.30 -4.06 -6.19
C THR A 111 5.83 -4.13 -6.32
N LEU A 112 6.45 -3.24 -7.10
CA LEU A 112 7.90 -3.18 -7.25
C LEU A 112 8.60 -2.80 -5.93
N ARG A 113 8.07 -1.83 -5.18
CA ARG A 113 8.60 -1.48 -3.84
C ARG A 113 8.51 -2.65 -2.88
N MET A 114 7.39 -3.38 -2.88
CA MET A 114 7.20 -4.55 -2.02
C MET A 114 8.17 -5.69 -2.40
N TYR A 115 8.36 -5.91 -3.71
CA TYR A 115 9.29 -6.90 -4.23
C TYR A 115 10.74 -6.57 -3.85
N ASP A 116 11.16 -5.31 -4.00
CA ASP A 116 12.49 -4.83 -3.60
C ASP A 116 12.73 -5.00 -2.09
N GLY A 117 11.73 -4.66 -1.27
CA GLY A 117 11.79 -4.86 0.19
C GLY A 117 11.95 -6.35 0.58
N MET A 118 11.24 -7.25 -0.10
CA MET A 118 11.40 -8.69 0.10
C MET A 118 12.79 -9.17 -0.36
N LEU A 119 13.26 -8.71 -1.51
CA LEU A 119 14.57 -9.08 -2.07
C LEU A 119 15.70 -8.66 -1.14
N ARG A 120 15.59 -7.49 -0.50
CA ARG A 120 16.57 -6.97 0.46
C ARG A 120 16.58 -7.69 1.81
N PHE A 121 15.46 -8.32 2.20
CA PHE A 121 15.39 -9.12 3.43
C PHE A 121 15.94 -10.54 3.23
N ILE A 122 15.68 -11.13 2.06
CA ILE A 122 16.20 -12.45 1.68
C ILE A 122 17.66 -12.34 1.21
N GLY A 123 18.01 -11.21 0.60
CA GLY A 123 19.35 -10.80 0.20
C GLY A 123 20.17 -10.33 1.39
N MET A 124 20.52 -11.29 2.25
CA MET A 124 21.93 -11.44 2.59
C MET A 124 22.75 -11.69 1.32
#